data_AF-A0A3S3LU48-F1
#
_entry.id   AF-A0A3S3LU48-F1
#
_cell.length_a   1.000
_cell.length_b   1.000
_cell.length_c   1.000
_cell.angle_alpha   90.00
_cell.angle_beta   90.00
_cell.angle_gamma   90.00
#
_symmetry.space_group_name_H-M   'P 1'
#
loop_
_entity.id
_entity.type
_entity.pdbx_description
1 polymer ?
#
loop_
_entity_poly.entity_id
_entity_poly.type
_entity_poly.pdbx_seq_one_letter_code
_entity_poly.pdbx_strand_id
1 'polypeptide(L)' 'IEPPQRSERNGKDHDSDDSRRDGEAGREERNRLEGLFDLEELEVSDIMVHRTNMRSVNADNAPEAVVREILTSPHTRMPL' A
#
# COMPACT_ATOMS: atom_id res chain seq x y z
N ILE A 1 20.56 6.37 -60.01
CA ILE A 1 20.64 5.13 -59.20
C ILE A 1 20.72 5.60 -57.76
N GLU A 2 19.60 5.40 -57.05
CA GLU A 2 19.22 5.64 -55.64
C GLU A 2 19.60 6.92 -54.86
N PRO A 3 18.60 7.57 -54.21
CA PRO A 3 18.77 8.44 -53.04
C PRO A 3 18.51 7.65 -51.73
N PRO A 4 18.28 8.33 -50.59
CA PRO A 4 19.15 8.49 -49.43
C PRO A 4 18.91 7.45 -48.30
N GLN A 5 19.87 7.24 -47.40
CA GLN A 5 19.61 6.53 -46.13
C GLN A 5 19.80 7.47 -44.95
N ARG A 6 18.71 8.18 -44.64
CA ARG A 6 18.49 8.88 -43.38
C ARG A 6 18.34 7.76 -42.34
N SER A 7 19.28 7.66 -41.40
CA SER A 7 19.15 6.74 -40.27
C SER A 7 17.91 7.14 -39.47
N GLU A 8 16.83 6.41 -39.69
CA GLU A 8 15.60 6.53 -38.96
C GLU A 8 15.90 6.24 -37.49
N ARG A 9 15.62 7.25 -36.65
CA ARG A 9 15.61 7.09 -35.20
C ARG A 9 14.65 5.96 -34.90
N ASN A 10 15.19 4.89 -34.36
CA ASN A 10 14.43 3.75 -33.87
C ASN A 10 13.69 4.21 -32.61
N GLY A 11 12.51 4.82 -32.80
CA GLY A 11 11.60 5.23 -31.74
C GLY A 11 10.57 4.14 -31.46
N LYS A 12 11.02 2.92 -31.11
CA LYS A 12 10.14 1.78 -30.83
C LYS A 12 10.13 1.33 -29.37
N ASP A 13 10.44 2.26 -28.45
CA ASP A 13 10.51 1.96 -27.02
C ASP A 13 9.38 2.59 -26.19
N HIS A 14 8.43 3.32 -26.81
CA HIS A 14 7.39 4.06 -26.06
C HIS A 14 6.02 3.36 -25.94
N ASP A 15 5.65 2.47 -26.87
CA ASP A 15 4.32 1.80 -26.83
C ASP A 15 4.23 0.66 -25.81
N SER A 16 5.36 0.15 -25.33
CA SER A 16 5.38 -1.02 -24.44
C SER A 16 5.22 -0.70 -22.95
N ASP A 17 5.27 0.58 -22.57
CA ASP A 17 5.08 1.03 -21.18
C ASP A 17 3.60 1.37 -20.89
N ASP A 18 2.87 1.89 -21.88
CA ASP A 18 1.47 2.29 -21.75
C ASP A 18 0.54 1.07 -21.56
N SER A 19 0.75 0.03 -22.36
CA SER A 19 -0.02 -1.23 -22.26
C SER A 19 0.23 -1.99 -20.94
N ARG A 20 1.39 -1.81 -20.32
CA ARG A 20 1.70 -2.43 -19.01
C ARG A 20 0.95 -1.73 -17.89
N ARG A 21 0.93 -0.39 -17.89
CA ARG A 21 0.24 0.43 -16.90
C ARG A 21 -1.28 0.24 -16.96
N ASP A 22 -1.87 0.22 -18.16
CA ASP A 22 -3.31 -0.04 -18.33
C ASP A 22 -3.69 -1.46 -17.86
N GLY A 23 -2.82 -2.43 -18.12
CA GLY A 23 -2.98 -3.80 -17.62
C GLY A 23 -2.85 -3.91 -16.09
N GLU A 24 -2.00 -3.11 -15.46
CA GLU A 24 -1.83 -3.04 -14.00
C GLU A 24 -2.98 -2.31 -13.31
N ALA A 25 -3.45 -1.17 -13.84
CA ALA A 25 -4.60 -0.45 -13.31
C ALA A 25 -5.86 -1.31 -13.31
N GLY A 26 -6.11 -2.03 -14.41
CA GLY A 26 -7.21 -2.99 -14.49
C GLY A 26 -7.04 -4.21 -13.56
N ARG A 27 -5.81 -4.58 -13.16
CA ARG A 27 -5.57 -5.63 -12.15
C ARG A 27 -5.80 -5.11 -10.74
N GLU A 28 -5.38 -3.89 -10.41
CA GLU A 28 -5.63 -3.29 -9.09
C GLU A 28 -7.13 -3.14 -8.81
N GLU A 29 -7.90 -2.70 -9.81
CA GLU A 29 -9.35 -2.56 -9.66
C GLU A 29 -10.05 -3.92 -9.50
N ARG A 30 -9.62 -4.93 -10.26
CA ARG A 30 -10.09 -6.31 -10.08
C ARG A 30 -9.74 -6.88 -8.70
N ASN A 31 -8.50 -6.70 -8.23
CA ASN A 31 -8.08 -7.16 -6.90
C ASN A 31 -8.87 -6.48 -5.77
N ARG A 32 -9.19 -5.18 -5.93
CA ARG A 32 -10.00 -4.45 -4.96
C ARG A 32 -11.44 -4.99 -4.91
N LEU A 33 -12.02 -5.32 -6.07
CA LEU A 33 -13.36 -5.90 -6.16
C LEU A 33 -13.38 -7.35 -5.64
N GLU A 34 -12.39 -8.16 -5.96
CA GLU A 34 -12.24 -9.53 -5.45
C GLU A 34 -12.12 -9.56 -3.92
N GLY A 35 -11.29 -8.68 -3.35
CA GLY A 35 -11.16 -8.56 -1.89
C GLY A 35 -12.40 -8.00 -1.17
N LEU A 36 -13.35 -7.40 -1.88
CA LEU A 36 -14.62 -6.93 -1.31
C LEU A 36 -15.62 -8.08 -1.13
N PHE A 37 -15.62 -9.07 -2.03
CA PHE A 37 -16.53 -10.21 -1.96
C PHE A 37 -16.14 -11.22 -0.87
N ASP A 38 -14.88 -11.23 -0.43
CA ASP A 38 -14.37 -12.13 0.61
C ASP A 38 -14.62 -11.63 2.05
N LEU A 39 -15.20 -10.43 2.22
CA LEU A 39 -15.43 -9.85 3.55
C LEU A 39 -16.52 -10.57 4.36
N GLU A 40 -17.42 -11.32 3.72
CA GLU A 40 -18.51 -12.04 4.41
C GLU A 40 -17.99 -13.23 5.23
N GLU A 41 -16.89 -13.86 4.79
CA GLU A 41 -16.30 -15.04 5.42
C GLU A 41 -15.10 -14.70 6.33
N LEU A 42 -14.59 -13.46 6.28
CA LEU A 42 -13.44 -13.02 7.08
C LEU A 42 -13.79 -12.78 8.57
N GLU A 43 -13.03 -13.37 9.48
CA GLU A 43 -13.14 -13.10 10.90
C GLU A 43 -12.23 -11.93 11.34
N VAL A 44 -12.57 -11.29 12.47
CA VAL A 44 -11.70 -10.28 13.10
C VAL A 44 -10.33 -10.88 13.43
N SER A 45 -10.29 -12.16 13.80
CA SER A 45 -9.09 -12.97 14.04
C SER A 45 -8.04 -12.82 12.93
N ASP A 46 -8.51 -12.78 11.68
CA ASP A 46 -7.67 -12.90 10.50
C ASP A 46 -6.96 -11.60 10.16
N ILE A 47 -7.55 -10.47 10.58
CA ILE A 47 -7.06 -9.12 10.27
C ILE A 47 -6.52 -8.35 11.49
N MET A 48 -6.85 -8.79 12.71
CA MET A 48 -6.50 -8.06 13.92
C MET A 48 -4.99 -8.07 14.17
N VAL A 49 -4.50 -6.99 14.78
CA VAL A 49 -3.14 -7.00 15.36
C VAL A 49 -3.20 -7.81 16.66
N HIS A 50 -2.49 -8.93 16.69
CA HIS A 50 -2.42 -9.77 17.89
C HIS A 50 -1.91 -8.96 19.08
N ARG A 51 -2.49 -9.15 20.27
CA ARG A 51 -2.20 -8.35 21.48
C ARG A 51 -0.69 -8.23 21.79
N THR A 52 0.05 -9.32 21.62
CA THR A 52 1.51 -9.37 21.84
C THR A 52 2.29 -8.41 20.92
N ASN A 53 1.75 -8.09 19.75
CA ASN A 53 2.36 -7.22 18.76
C ASN A 53 1.84 -5.77 18.84
N MET A 54 0.88 -5.48 19.73
CA MET A 54 0.36 -4.13 19.91
C MET A 54 1.30 -3.29 20.75
N ARG A 55 1.47 -2.01 20.36
CA ARG A 55 2.09 -1.01 21.21
C ARG A 55 1.06 -0.44 22.17
N SER A 56 1.26 -0.64 23.47
CA SER A 56 0.40 -0.15 24.56
C SER A 56 1.15 0.82 25.47
N VAL A 57 0.43 1.65 26.21
CA VAL A 57 1.01 2.63 27.13
C VAL A 57 0.54 2.40 28.54
N ASN A 58 1.46 2.29 29.49
CA ASN A 58 1.10 2.12 30.89
C ASN A 58 0.51 3.40 31.50
N ALA A 59 -0.73 3.33 32.00
CA ALA A 59 -1.44 4.44 32.63
C ALA A 59 -0.93 4.83 34.03
N ASP A 60 -0.16 3.97 34.70
CA ASP A 60 0.42 4.27 36.02
C ASP A 60 1.67 5.16 35.93
N ASN A 61 2.19 5.39 34.72
CA ASN A 61 3.33 6.26 34.50
C ASN A 61 2.99 7.74 34.69
N ALA A 62 4.02 8.55 34.95
CA ALA A 62 3.86 10.00 35.03
C ALA A 62 3.22 10.57 33.74
N PRO A 63 2.25 11.50 33.85
CA PRO A 63 1.51 12.00 32.68
C PRO A 63 2.40 12.53 31.56
N GLU A 64 3.52 13.19 31.88
CA GLU A 64 4.44 13.74 30.90
C GLU A 64 5.16 12.65 30.10
N ALA A 65 5.44 11.49 30.72
CA ALA A 65 6.04 10.35 30.05
C ALA A 65 5.05 9.68 29.10
N VAL A 66 3.80 9.50 29.54
CA VAL A 66 2.69 8.96 28.74
C VAL A 66 2.43 9.81 27.49
N VAL A 67 2.31 11.13 27.65
CA VAL A 67 2.08 12.04 26.53
C VAL A 67 3.24 12.02 25.53
N ARG A 68 4.48 11.99 26.01
CA ARG A 68 5.66 11.90 25.13
C ARG A 68 5.65 10.60 24.32
N GLU A 69 5.34 9.48 24.97
CA GLU A 69 5.25 8.20 24.28
C GLU A 69 4.19 8.21 23.19
N ILE A 70 2.99 8.76 23.48
CA ILE A 70 1.90 8.91 22.51
C ILE A 70 2.33 9.77 21.32
N LEU A 71 2.96 10.92 21.56
CA LEU A 71 3.36 11.84 20.47
C LEU A 71 4.46 11.28 19.56
N THR A 72 5.26 10.33 20.06
CA THR A 72 6.26 9.63 19.24
C THR A 72 5.68 8.44 18.45
N SER A 73 4.44 8.05 18.74
CA SER A 73 3.77 6.96 18.07
C SER A 73 3.17 7.41 16.73
N PRO A 74 3.23 6.59 15.67
CA PRO A 74 2.50 6.86 14.43
C PRO A 74 0.99 6.56 14.55
N HIS A 75 0.50 6.14 15.72
CA HIS A 75 -0.89 5.73 15.94
C HIS A 75 -1.71 6.82 16.62
N THR A 76 -2.97 6.97 16.22
CA THR A 76 -3.90 7.94 16.81
C THR A 76 -4.69 7.39 18.00
N ARG A 77 -4.65 6.07 18.22
CA ARG A 77 -5.26 5.36 19.34
C ARG A 77 -4.25 4.35 19.87
N MET A 78 -4.16 4.23 21.19
CA MET A 78 -3.32 3.23 21.84
C MET A 78 -4.05 2.59 23.02
N PRO A 79 -3.91 1.27 23.21
CA PRO A 79 -4.35 0.58 24.42
C PRO A 79 -3.58 1.09 25.65
N LEU A 80 -4.26 1.06 26.80
CA LEU A 80 -3.69 1.32 28.12
C LEU A 80 -3.31 0.01 28.81
#